data_AF-A0A9E1Y5W8-F1
#
_entry.id   AF-A0A9E1Y5W8-F1
#
_cell.length_a   1.000
_cell.length_b   1.000
_cell.length_c   1.000
_cell.angle_alpha   90.00
_cell.angle_beta   90.00
_cell.angle_gamma   90.00
#
_symmetry.space_group_name_H-M   'P 1'
#
loop_
_entity.id
_entity.type
_entity.pdbx_description
1 polymer ?
#
loop_
_entity_poly.entity_id
_entity_poly.type
_entity_poly.pdbx_seq_one_letter_code
_entity_poly.pdbx_strand_id
1 'polypeptide(L)'
;MNHTMYKRITIFLSITVIFLLISNFSALRKLDLANKNQVISEDKFEEIDSSASEPELINETIGTIVLIIDDFGYRNDLISDGFLNLEVPITCAIIPGHPQSRIF
;
A
#
# COMPACT_ATOMS: atom_id res chain seq x y z
N MET A 1 29.03 14.57 30.12
CA MET A 1 28.38 14.47 28.80
C MET A 1 27.84 15.85 28.44
N ASN A 2 28.30 16.47 27.35
CA ASN A 2 28.10 17.90 27.13
C ASN A 2 26.66 18.22 26.69
N HIS A 3 25.91 18.94 27.52
CA HIS A 3 24.52 19.37 27.28
C HIS A 3 24.32 20.04 25.90
N THR A 4 25.34 20.75 25.43
CA THR A 4 25.37 21.42 24.11
C THR A 4 25.37 20.44 22.93
N MET A 5 25.95 19.25 23.08
CA MET A 5 25.95 18.22 22.03
C MET A 5 24.56 17.58 21.89
N TYR A 6 23.91 17.23 23.00
CA TYR A 6 22.56 16.66 22.97
C TYR A 6 21.54 17.61 22.37
N LYS A 7 21.60 18.90 22.73
CA LYS A 7 20.73 19.92 22.16
C LYS A 7 20.89 20.04 20.64
N ARG A 8 22.11 19.90 20.12
CA ARG A 8 22.36 19.91 18.66
C ARG A 8 21.81 18.68 17.98
N ILE A 9 22.01 17.50 18.58
CA ILE A 9 21.50 16.22 18.06
C ILE A 9 19.97 16.22 18.03
N THR A 10 19.30 16.68 19.09
CA THR A 10 17.83 16.73 19.13
C THR A 10 17.26 17.72 18.12
N ILE A 11 17.91 18.87 17.92
CA ILE A 11 17.51 19.83 16.86
C ILE A 11 17.64 19.20 15.48
N PHE A 12 18.77 18.54 15.19
CA PHE A 12 18.99 17.88 13.91
C PHE A 12 17.95 16.79 13.67
N LEU A 13 17.71 15.93 14.66
CA LEU A 13 16.71 14.87 14.57
C LEU A 13 15.30 15.43 14.34
N SER A 14 14.94 16.52 15.05
CA SER A 14 13.66 17.20 14.87
C SER A 14 13.50 17.73 13.44
N ILE A 15 14.54 18.36 12.88
CA ILE A 15 14.54 18.83 11.48
C ILE A 15 14.35 17.65 10.52
N THR A 16 15.06 16.54 10.72
CA THR A 16 14.92 15.34 9.88
C THR A 16 13.49 14.79 9.90
N VAL A 17 12.87 14.70 11.08
CA VAL A 17 11.48 14.25 11.22
C VAL A 17 10.52 15.19 10.48
N ILE A 18 10.72 16.51 10.58
CA ILE A 18 9.91 17.50 9.86
C ILE A 18 10.06 17.34 8.35
N PHE A 19 11.29 17.14 7.85
CA PHE A 19 11.53 16.88 6.42
C PHE A 19 10.85 15.61 5.93
N LEU A 20 10.89 14.53 6.72
CA LEU A 20 10.17 13.28 6.44
C LEU A 20 8.66 13.50 6.36
N LEU A 21 8.08 14.26 7.30
CA LEU A 21 6.65 14.59 7.28
C LEU A 21 6.26 15.39 6.03
N ILE A 22 7.05 16.42 5.67
CA ILE A 22 6.80 17.23 4.47
C ILE A 22 6.93 16.40 3.20
N SER A 23 7.96 15.55 3.12
CA SER A 23 8.17 14.65 1.98
C SER A 23 7.00 13.68 1.82
N ASN A 24 6.57 13.05 2.91
CA ASN A 24 5.43 12.14 2.91
C ASN A 24 4.13 12.86 2.51
N PHE A 25 3.86 14.05 3.07
CA PHE A 25 2.70 14.85 2.71
C PHE A 25 2.70 15.25 1.22
N SER A 26 3.85 15.65 0.69
CA SER A 26 4.01 15.99 -0.73
C SER A 26 3.75 14.77 -1.64
N ALA A 27 4.22 13.59 -1.24
CA ALA A 27 3.96 12.34 -1.97
C ALA A 27 2.47 12.01 -2.00
N LEU A 28 1.76 12.10 -0.86
CA LEU A 28 0.31 11.91 -0.80
C LEU A 28 -0.42 12.91 -1.69
N ARG A 29 -0.05 14.20 -1.66
CA ARG A 29 -0.66 15.22 -2.52
C ARG A 29 -0.41 14.98 -4.00
N LYS A 30 0.76 14.45 -4.37
CA LYS A 30 1.07 14.09 -5.75
C LYS A 30 0.19 12.93 -6.24
N LEU A 31 -0.06 11.94 -5.38
CA LEU A 31 -0.99 10.84 -5.69
C LEU A 31 -2.42 11.35 -5.85
N ASP A 32 -2.87 12.23 -4.96
CA ASP A 32 -4.21 12.85 -5.04
C ASP A 32 -4.41 13.63 -6.35
N LEU A 33 -3.40 14.39 -6.78
CA LEU A 33 -3.44 15.11 -8.05
C LEU A 33 -3.41 14.17 -9.26
N ALA A 34 -2.62 13.10 -9.20
CA ALA A 34 -2.57 12.09 -10.26
C ALA A 34 -3.93 11.37 -10.39
N ASN A 35 -4.55 11.01 -9.27
CA ASN A 35 -5.87 10.39 -9.22
C ASN A 35 -6.95 11.34 -9.78
N LYS A 36 -6.95 12.61 -9.36
CA LYS A 36 -7.86 13.62 -9.91
C LYS A 36 -7.69 13.84 -11.42
N ASN A 37 -6.46 13.87 -11.91
CA ASN A 37 -6.20 14.02 -13.34
C ASN A 37 -6.66 12.80 -14.13
N GLN A 38 -6.52 11.58 -13.58
CA GLN A 38 -7.02 10.36 -14.19
C GLN A 38 -8.55 10.39 -14.36
N VAL A 39 -9.28 10.78 -13.31
CA VAL A 39 -10.75 10.95 -13.36
C VAL A 39 -11.18 11.97 -14.42
N ILE A 40 -10.47 13.10 -14.54
CA ILE A 40 -10.82 14.15 -15.52
C ILE A 40 -10.50 13.72 -16.97
N SER A 41 -9.50 12.87 -17.18
CA SER A 41 -9.17 12.35 -18.52
C SER A 41 -10.14 11.26 -19.00
N GLU A 42 -10.81 10.56 -18.08
CA GLU A 42 -11.85 9.57 -18.40
C GLU A 42 -13.20 10.23 -18.77
N ASP A 43 -13.50 11.43 -18.23
CA ASP A 43 -14.74 12.19 -18.46
C ASP A 43 -14.80 13.00 -19.78
N LYS A 44 -13.76 12.93 -20.62
CA LYS A 44 -13.69 13.70 -21.89
C LYS A 44 -13.92 12.83 -23.14
N PHE A 45 -14.98 12.02 -23.12
CA PHE A 45 -15.52 11.40 -24.33
C PHE A 45 -16.94 11.93 -24.61
N GLU A 46 -16.98 12.71 -25.70
CA GLU A 46 -18.07 13.08 -26.61
C GLU A 46 -19.53 13.02 -26.14
N GLU A 47 -20.15 14.21 -26.19
CA GLU A 47 -21.58 14.45 -26.34
C GLU A 47 -22.11 13.72 -27.59
N ILE A 48 -22.69 12.52 -27.44
CA ILE A 48 -23.43 11.83 -28.52
C ILE A 48 -24.72 11.18 -27.98
N ASP A 49 -25.81 11.75 -28.46
CA ASP A 49 -27.17 11.27 -28.72
C ASP A 49 -27.89 10.26 -27.80
N SER A 50 -29.10 10.70 -27.46
CA SER A 50 -30.16 9.99 -26.76
C SER A 50 -30.74 8.84 -27.61
N SER A 51 -30.28 7.60 -27.43
CA SER A 51 -31.17 6.43 -27.39
C SER A 51 -30.44 5.12 -27.04
N ALA A 52 -30.97 4.43 -26.03
CA ALA A 52 -31.00 2.97 -25.86
C ALA A 52 -29.66 2.19 -25.86
N SER A 53 -29.12 1.95 -24.66
CA SER A 53 -28.88 0.64 -24.03
C SER A 53 -27.86 0.82 -22.90
N GLU A 54 -28.11 0.26 -21.71
CA GLU A 54 -27.20 0.31 -20.55
C GLU A 54 -25.76 -0.02 -20.97
N PRO A 55 -24.76 0.83 -20.63
CA PRO A 55 -23.38 0.50 -20.92
C PRO A 55 -22.94 -0.64 -19.99
N GLU A 56 -22.61 -1.79 -20.57
CA GLU A 56 -21.84 -2.81 -19.86
C GLU A 56 -20.51 -2.17 -19.45
N LEU A 57 -20.34 -2.04 -18.13
CA LEU A 57 -19.16 -1.46 -17.49
C LEU A 57 -17.98 -2.41 -17.74
N ILE A 58 -17.22 -2.17 -18.80
CA ILE A 58 -15.98 -2.88 -19.08
C ILE A 58 -15.00 -2.46 -17.99
N ASN A 59 -14.92 -3.27 -16.92
CA ASN A 59 -13.90 -3.12 -15.89
C ASN A 59 -12.55 -3.54 -16.50
N GLU A 60 -11.88 -2.60 -17.18
CA GLU A 60 -10.52 -2.80 -17.65
C GLU A 60 -9.59 -2.93 -16.43
N THR A 61 -9.26 -4.17 -16.04
CA THR A 61 -8.25 -4.43 -15.01
C THR A 61 -6.89 -3.93 -15.49
N ILE A 62 -6.42 -2.84 -14.89
CA ILE A 62 -5.16 -2.12 -15.21
C ILE A 62 -3.91 -3.00 -14.99
N GLY A 63 -4.04 -4.10 -14.24
CA GLY A 63 -2.99 -5.10 -14.04
C GLY A 63 -3.30 -6.02 -12.87
N THR A 64 -2.60 -7.15 -12.77
CA THR A 64 -2.71 -8.09 -11.64
C THR A 64 -1.48 -7.97 -10.75
N ILE A 65 -1.70 -7.73 -9.45
CA ILE A 65 -0.64 -7.76 -8.44
C ILE A 65 -0.73 -9.09 -7.71
N VAL A 66 0.42 -9.77 -7.54
CA VAL A 66 0.51 -11.01 -6.77
C VAL A 66 1.28 -10.73 -5.49
N LEU A 67 0.67 -11.04 -4.34
CA LEU A 67 1.29 -10.91 -3.03
C LEU A 67 1.80 -12.28 -2.55
N ILE A 68 3.12 -12.38 -2.36
CA ILE A 68 3.78 -13.56 -1.83
C ILE A 68 4.42 -13.19 -0.49
N ILE A 69 4.16 -13.99 0.54
CA ILE A 69 4.74 -13.82 1.88
C ILE A 69 5.61 -15.03 2.19
N ASP A 70 6.89 -14.78 2.46
CA ASP A 70 7.89 -15.82 2.76
C ASP A 70 7.92 -16.21 4.25
N ASP A 71 8.68 -17.26 4.56
CA ASP A 71 9.01 -17.74 5.91
C ASP A 71 7.82 -18.18 6.78
N PHE A 72 6.71 -18.59 6.17
CA PHE A 72 5.61 -19.17 6.92
C PHE A 72 6.01 -20.49 7.59
N GLY A 73 5.44 -20.74 8.76
CA GLY A 73 5.76 -21.92 9.56
C GLY A 73 6.83 -21.70 10.62
N TYR A 74 7.54 -20.55 10.66
CA TYR A 74 8.42 -20.21 11.79
C TYR A 74 7.62 -19.89 13.06
N ARG A 75 6.48 -19.19 12.91
CA ARG A 75 5.61 -18.70 13.99
C ARG A 75 4.15 -19.11 13.73
N ASN A 76 3.37 -19.09 14.82
CA ASN A 76 1.92 -19.28 14.82
C ASN A 76 1.34 -18.39 15.91
N ASP A 77 1.27 -17.09 15.63
CA ASP A 77 0.77 -16.07 16.54
C ASP A 77 -0.08 -15.05 15.80
N LEU A 78 -0.56 -14.04 16.53
CA LEU A 78 -1.46 -13.00 16.04
C LEU A 78 -0.93 -12.28 14.78
N ILE A 79 0.38 -12.25 14.54
CA ILE A 79 0.94 -11.65 13.33
C ILE A 79 0.70 -12.57 12.13
N SER A 80 0.99 -13.87 12.26
CA SER A 80 0.71 -14.88 11.24
C SER A 80 -0.79 -14.93 10.92
N ASP A 81 -1.64 -14.91 11.95
CA ASP A 81 -3.09 -14.85 11.78
C ASP A 81 -3.53 -13.57 11.06
N GLY A 82 -2.89 -12.44 11.36
CA GLY A 82 -3.16 -11.16 10.69
C GLY A 82 -2.96 -11.22 9.18
N PHE A 83 -1.92 -11.93 8.71
CA PHE A 83 -1.70 -12.13 7.28
C PHE A 83 -2.72 -13.09 6.65
N LEU A 84 -3.08 -14.17 7.35
CA LEU A 84 -4.03 -15.16 6.84
C LEU A 84 -5.47 -14.62 6.76
N ASN A 85 -5.80 -13.62 7.57
CA ASN A 85 -7.12 -12.98 7.61
C ASN A 85 -7.25 -11.76 6.67
N LEU A 86 -6.29 -11.52 5.78
CA LEU A 86 -6.40 -10.44 4.81
C LEU A 86 -7.55 -10.72 3.83
N GLU A 87 -8.37 -9.70 3.55
CA GLU A 87 -9.45 -9.75 2.55
C GLU A 87 -8.92 -9.65 1.10
N VAL A 88 -7.69 -10.12 0.86
CA VAL A 88 -7.07 -10.17 -0.47
C VAL A 88 -6.41 -11.54 -0.69
N PRO A 89 -6.41 -12.07 -1.93
CA PRO A 89 -5.72 -13.31 -2.22
C PRO A 89 -4.21 -13.17 -2.00
N ILE A 90 -3.63 -14.07 -1.19
CA ILE A 90 -2.19 -14.13 -0.94
C ILE A 90 -1.65 -15.54 -1.20
N THR A 91 -0.36 -15.63 -1.48
CA THR A 91 0.38 -16.90 -1.53
C THR A 91 1.41 -16.92 -0.39
N CYS A 92 1.36 -17.94 0.46
CA CYS A 92 2.30 -18.11 1.57
C CYS A 92 3.34 -19.17 1.24
N ALA A 93 4.63 -18.86 1.34
CA ALA A 93 5.70 -19.85 1.19
C ALA A 93 6.00 -20.48 2.57
N ILE A 94 5.63 -21.76 2.72
CA ILE A 94 5.74 -22.49 3.99
C ILE A 94 7.06 -23.25 4.03
N ILE A 95 7.86 -23.03 5.09
CA ILE A 95 9.10 -23.77 5.33
C ILE A 95 8.76 -25.19 5.79
N PRO A 96 9.12 -26.25 5.05
CA PRO A 96 8.80 -27.61 5.47
C PRO A 96 9.60 -28.03 6.70
N GLY A 97 9.02 -28.88 7.54
CA GLY A 97 9.71 -29.48 8.70
C GLY A 97 9.82 -28.60 9.94
N HIS A 98 9.38 -27.33 9.89
CA HIS A 98 9.33 -26.47 11.07
C HIS A 98 8.11 -26.81 11.96
N PRO A 99 8.19 -26.69 13.31
CA PRO A 99 7.11 -27.06 14.21
C PRO A 99 5.72 -26.50 13.88
N GLN A 100 5.64 -25.24 13.42
CA GLN A 100 4.35 -24.60 13.13
C GLN A 100 3.85 -24.88 11.72
N SER A 101 4.67 -25.42 10.82
CA SER A 101 4.30 -25.73 9.43
C SER A 101 3.29 -26.87 9.28
N ARG A 102 3.05 -27.64 10.34
CA ARG A 102 2.10 -28.77 10.32
C ARG A 102 0.64 -28.33 10.48
N ILE A 103 0.45 -27.08 10.87
CA ILE A 103 -0.86 -26.49 11.17
C ILE A 103 -1.42 -25.79 9.91
N PHE A 104 -0.58 -25.61 8.90
CA PHE A 104 -0.89 -25.04 7.59
C PHE A 104 -0.86 -26.12 6.51
#